data_AF-A0A669BZV8-F1
#
_entry.id   AF-A0A669BZV8-F1
#
_cell.length_a   1.000
_cell.length_b   1.000
_cell.length_c   1.000
_cell.angle_alpha   90.00
_cell.angle_beta   90.00
_cell.angle_gamma   90.00
#
_symmetry.space_group_name_H-M   'P 1'
#
loop_
_entity.id
_entity.type
_entity.pdbx_description
1 polymer ?
#
loop_
_entity_poly.entity_id
_entity_poly.type
_entity_poly.pdbx_seq_one_letter_code
_entity_poly.pdbx_strand_id
1 'polypeptide(L)'
;MALLSVFTPVLAVVLCLVIGFVLVKSWDTETTSTSPGKSKGATKGEKRPWLDQDLQDDTEITAKEDDDDADDDWGDSAEEENLTQLPYSPQRYPEETMLQRSKEFYTLMNQRRSVRFISPEPVPREVIDNVIHTAGTAPSGAHTEPWTFVVVSDPDIKHQIRLIVEEEEEMNYRQRMGEKWVQDLAKFRTNWIKEYLDVAPYLILIFKQTYGILPNGKKKTHYYNEISVSISCGILLAALQNVGLVTVTSTPLNCGPKLRLLLKRPANEKLLMLLPVGYPATDATVPDLKRKHLDDILVHV
;
A
#
# COMPACT_ATOMS: atom_id res chain seq x y z
N MET A 1 -75.16 -39.45 19.61
CA MET A 1 -74.91 -39.25 18.17
C MET A 1 -73.42 -39.49 17.91
N ALA A 2 -73.08 -40.72 17.53
CA ALA A 2 -71.72 -41.17 17.27
C ALA A 2 -71.46 -41.10 15.76
N LEU A 3 -70.64 -40.14 15.31
CA LEU A 3 -70.23 -40.01 13.91
C LEU A 3 -68.85 -39.33 13.73
N LEU A 4 -67.98 -39.39 14.74
CA LEU A 4 -66.65 -38.73 14.71
C LEU A 4 -65.51 -39.62 15.25
N SER A 5 -65.44 -40.89 14.86
CA SER A 5 -64.29 -41.75 15.23
C SER A 5 -63.68 -42.61 14.11
N VAL A 6 -63.93 -42.28 12.84
CA VAL A 6 -63.36 -43.03 11.69
C VAL A 6 -62.50 -42.15 10.76
N PHE A 7 -62.54 -40.82 10.92
CA PHE A 7 -61.82 -39.90 10.04
C PHE A 7 -60.40 -39.53 10.47
N THR A 8 -59.97 -39.86 11.69
CA THR A 8 -58.63 -39.52 12.20
C THR A 8 -57.46 -40.30 11.57
N PRO A 9 -57.55 -41.63 11.29
CA PRO A 9 -56.41 -42.34 10.69
C PRO A 9 -56.26 -42.06 9.19
N VAL A 10 -57.35 -41.81 8.46
CA VAL A 10 -57.30 -41.49 7.02
C VAL A 10 -56.67 -40.11 6.78
N LEU A 11 -57.00 -39.13 7.63
CA LEU A 11 -56.45 -37.78 7.53
C LEU A 11 -54.95 -37.74 7.87
N ALA A 12 -54.50 -38.59 8.81
CA ALA A 12 -53.09 -38.75 9.13
C ALA A 12 -52.29 -39.38 7.97
N VAL A 13 -52.84 -40.40 7.29
CA VAL A 13 -52.19 -41.01 6.12
C VAL A 13 -52.11 -40.03 4.95
N VAL A 14 -53.16 -39.24 4.69
CA VAL A 14 -53.14 -38.20 3.65
C VAL A 14 -52.11 -37.12 3.98
N LEU A 15 -52.01 -36.68 5.24
CA LEU A 15 -51.01 -35.70 5.66
C LEU A 15 -49.58 -36.22 5.47
N CYS A 16 -49.31 -37.48 5.83
CA CYS A 16 -48.00 -38.11 5.63
C CYS A 16 -47.63 -38.26 4.14
N LEU A 17 -48.61 -38.58 3.27
CA LEU A 17 -48.38 -38.65 1.82
C LEU A 17 -48.10 -37.26 1.21
N VAL A 18 -48.79 -36.21 1.68
CA VAL A 18 -48.55 -34.83 1.23
C VAL A 18 -47.16 -34.33 1.67
N ILE A 19 -46.75 -34.61 2.92
CA ILE A 19 -45.41 -34.23 3.42
C ILE A 19 -44.32 -35.01 2.66
N GLY A 20 -44.52 -36.31 2.42
CA GLY A 20 -43.61 -37.12 1.61
C GLY A 20 -43.48 -36.60 0.16
N PHE A 21 -44.59 -36.21 -0.48
CA PHE A 21 -44.58 -35.65 -1.83
C PHE A 21 -43.87 -34.29 -1.90
N VAL A 22 -44.02 -33.44 -0.89
CA VAL A 22 -43.32 -32.13 -0.81
C VAL A 22 -41.82 -32.31 -0.60
N LEU A 23 -41.39 -33.27 0.22
CA LEU A 23 -39.98 -33.54 0.46
C LEU A 23 -39.29 -34.21 -0.74
N VAL A 24 -39.95 -35.15 -1.42
CA VAL A 24 -39.44 -35.75 -2.69
C VAL A 24 -39.34 -34.69 -3.79
N LYS A 25 -40.33 -33.81 -3.92
CA LYS A 25 -40.30 -32.72 -4.90
C LYS A 25 -39.20 -31.68 -4.59
N SER A 26 -38.80 -31.52 -3.32
CA SER A 26 -37.67 -30.67 -2.95
C SER A 26 -36.31 -31.29 -3.29
N TRP A 27 -36.25 -32.63 -3.36
CA TRP A 27 -35.01 -33.35 -3.67
C TRP A 27 -34.73 -33.50 -5.17
N ASP A 28 -35.77 -33.50 -6.02
CA ASP A 28 -35.65 -33.58 -7.48
C ASP A 28 -35.26 -32.24 -8.16
N THR A 29 -35.03 -31.16 -7.40
CA THR A 29 -34.66 -29.84 -7.96
C THR A 29 -33.16 -29.50 -7.81
N GLU A 30 -32.34 -30.47 -7.44
CA GLU A 30 -30.89 -30.41 -7.53
C GLU A 30 -30.38 -31.61 -8.33
N THR A 31 -30.32 -31.48 -9.66
CA THR A 31 -29.19 -31.91 -10.50
C THR A 31 -29.48 -31.67 -11.98
N THR A 32 -28.41 -31.32 -12.70
CA THR A 32 -28.21 -31.23 -14.16
C THR A 32 -28.40 -29.90 -14.93
N SER A 33 -27.25 -29.53 -15.49
CA SER A 33 -26.77 -28.50 -16.41
C SER A 33 -27.63 -28.11 -17.61
N THR A 34 -27.58 -26.83 -18.05
CA THR A 34 -26.87 -26.31 -19.25
C THR A 34 -27.27 -24.85 -19.55
N SER A 35 -26.32 -24.03 -20.02
CA SER A 35 -26.55 -22.71 -20.67
C SER A 35 -27.40 -22.86 -21.95
N PRO A 36 -28.09 -21.83 -22.54
CA PRO A 36 -27.64 -20.43 -22.66
C PRO A 36 -28.73 -19.32 -22.60
N GLY A 37 -28.28 -18.06 -22.41
CA GLY A 37 -28.83 -16.92 -23.17
C GLY A 37 -29.69 -15.86 -22.47
N LYS A 38 -29.03 -14.74 -22.12
CA LYS A 38 -29.47 -13.33 -22.21
C LYS A 38 -30.76 -12.89 -21.46
N SER A 39 -30.56 -12.14 -20.37
CA SER A 39 -31.29 -10.88 -20.15
C SER A 39 -30.35 -9.77 -19.67
N LYS A 40 -30.48 -8.62 -20.33
CA LYS A 40 -29.82 -7.32 -20.14
C LYS A 40 -30.39 -6.64 -18.88
N GLY A 41 -29.73 -5.78 -18.13
CA GLY A 41 -28.40 -5.20 -18.17
C GLY A 41 -28.27 -4.34 -16.91
N ALA A 42 -27.40 -4.76 -16.00
CA ALA A 42 -26.83 -3.90 -14.97
C ALA A 42 -25.41 -3.59 -15.43
N THR A 43 -25.05 -2.32 -15.51
CA THR A 43 -23.71 -1.86 -15.91
C THR A 43 -22.69 -2.38 -14.91
N LYS A 44 -22.10 -3.54 -15.25
CA LYS A 44 -20.82 -4.01 -14.72
C LYS A 44 -19.83 -2.86 -14.92
N GLY A 45 -19.27 -2.34 -13.82
CA GLY A 45 -18.14 -1.43 -13.91
C GLY A 45 -17.07 -2.07 -14.79
N GLU A 46 -16.66 -1.35 -15.83
CA GLU A 46 -15.53 -1.74 -16.67
C GLU A 46 -14.35 -2.07 -15.75
N LYS A 47 -13.88 -3.32 -15.78
CA LYS A 47 -12.57 -3.66 -15.20
C LYS A 47 -11.54 -2.80 -15.93
N ARG A 48 -10.67 -2.13 -15.17
CA ARG A 48 -9.65 -1.20 -15.71
C ARG A 48 -8.30 -1.83 -15.42
N PRO A 49 -7.78 -2.73 -16.29
CA PRO A 49 -6.64 -3.60 -15.98
C PRO A 49 -5.40 -2.85 -15.47
N TRP A 50 -5.19 -1.64 -15.98
CA TRP A 50 -4.10 -0.71 -15.63
C TRP A 50 -4.23 -0.13 -14.22
N LEU A 51 -5.45 0.24 -13.80
CA LEU A 51 -5.71 0.72 -12.45
C LEU A 51 -5.70 -0.46 -11.45
N ASP A 52 -6.20 -1.60 -11.89
CA ASP A 52 -6.30 -2.81 -11.07
C ASP A 52 -4.92 -3.42 -10.77
N GLN A 53 -3.92 -3.27 -11.67
CA GLN A 53 -2.57 -3.82 -11.46
C GLN A 53 -1.72 -3.05 -10.44
N ASP A 54 -1.83 -1.71 -10.40
CA ASP A 54 -1.14 -0.89 -9.41
C ASP A 54 -1.86 -0.90 -8.04
N LEU A 55 -3.16 -1.23 -8.02
CA LEU A 55 -3.96 -1.39 -6.80
C LEU A 55 -4.05 -2.85 -6.31
N GLN A 56 -3.53 -3.80 -7.09
CA GLN A 56 -3.43 -5.18 -6.68
C GLN A 56 -2.35 -5.28 -5.60
N ASP A 57 -2.80 -5.60 -4.40
CA ASP A 57 -1.93 -6.00 -3.31
C ASP A 57 -1.28 -7.34 -3.69
N ASP A 58 -0.03 -7.28 -4.18
CA ASP A 58 0.78 -8.44 -4.51
C ASP A 58 1.43 -9.07 -3.26
N THR A 59 0.96 -8.70 -2.04
CA THR A 59 1.41 -9.32 -0.79
C THR A 59 0.61 -10.57 -0.41
N GLU A 60 -0.57 -10.80 -1.01
CA GLU A 60 -1.25 -12.09 -0.89
C GLU A 60 -0.48 -13.15 -1.69
N ILE A 61 0.33 -13.94 -0.99
CA ILE A 61 0.90 -15.17 -1.53
C ILE A 61 -0.28 -16.11 -1.81
N THR A 62 -0.82 -16.10 -3.02
CA THR A 62 -1.79 -17.12 -3.41
C THR A 62 -1.05 -18.43 -3.52
N ALA A 63 -1.33 -19.37 -2.62
CA ALA A 63 -0.81 -20.74 -2.63
C ALA A 63 -1.02 -21.49 -3.97
N LYS A 64 -1.71 -20.89 -4.94
CA LYS A 64 -1.94 -21.41 -6.29
C LYS A 64 -0.90 -21.02 -7.32
N GLU A 65 -0.06 -20.02 -7.07
CA GLU A 65 1.07 -19.71 -7.97
C GLU A 65 2.30 -20.59 -7.66
N ASP A 66 2.31 -21.27 -6.51
CA ASP A 66 3.41 -22.15 -6.08
C ASP A 66 3.29 -23.61 -6.61
N ASP A 67 2.10 -24.04 -7.06
CA ASP A 67 1.89 -25.45 -7.44
C ASP A 67 2.25 -25.79 -8.91
N ASP A 68 2.33 -24.79 -9.80
CA ASP A 68 2.57 -25.04 -11.24
C ASP A 68 4.03 -24.79 -11.70
N ASP A 69 4.88 -24.15 -10.88
CA ASP A 69 6.31 -23.89 -11.15
C ASP A 69 7.22 -24.46 -10.03
N ALA A 70 6.92 -25.68 -9.58
CA ALA A 70 7.66 -26.40 -8.53
C ALA A 70 9.05 -26.94 -8.96
N ASP A 71 9.86 -26.10 -9.62
CA ASP A 71 11.28 -26.37 -9.88
C ASP A 71 12.16 -25.31 -9.18
N ASP A 72 12.48 -25.55 -7.90
CA ASP A 72 13.80 -25.36 -7.25
C ASP A 72 14.57 -24.01 -7.37
N ASP A 73 13.92 -22.90 -7.75
CA ASP A 73 14.57 -21.56 -7.93
C ASP A 73 14.63 -20.69 -6.65
N TRP A 74 14.03 -21.15 -5.55
CA TRP A 74 14.13 -20.49 -4.26
C TRP A 74 15.30 -21.07 -3.47
N GLY A 75 16.20 -20.20 -3.01
CA GLY A 75 17.34 -20.58 -2.18
C GLY A 75 17.18 -20.08 -0.77
N ASP A 76 17.60 -20.88 0.21
CA ASP A 76 17.76 -20.42 1.59
C ASP A 76 19.21 -20.03 1.83
N SER A 77 19.44 -18.95 2.57
CA SER A 77 20.79 -18.55 2.95
C SER A 77 21.25 -19.37 4.15
N ALA A 78 22.07 -20.39 3.91
CA ALA A 78 22.65 -21.26 4.96
C ALA A 78 23.38 -20.51 6.10
N GLU A 79 23.71 -19.23 5.91
CA GLU A 79 24.33 -18.37 6.93
C GLU A 79 23.36 -17.96 8.06
N GLU A 80 22.04 -17.99 7.83
CA GLU A 80 21.03 -17.55 8.81
C GLU A 80 20.59 -18.64 9.79
N GLU A 81 20.97 -19.91 9.59
CA GLU A 81 20.50 -21.05 10.41
C GLU A 81 21.08 -21.08 11.84
N ASN A 82 22.12 -20.28 12.15
CA ASN A 82 22.80 -20.30 13.46
C ASN A 82 23.12 -18.90 14.01
N LEU A 83 22.13 -18.01 14.07
CA LEU A 83 22.30 -16.69 14.67
C LEU A 83 22.46 -16.77 16.20
N THR A 84 23.53 -16.17 16.73
CA THR A 84 23.75 -16.05 18.18
C THR A 84 22.78 -15.05 18.78
N GLN A 85 22.05 -15.46 19.83
CA GLN A 85 21.17 -14.57 20.57
C GLN A 85 21.96 -13.69 21.55
N LEU A 86 21.76 -12.38 21.47
CA LEU A 86 22.40 -11.40 22.35
C LEU A 86 21.40 -10.80 23.35
N PRO A 87 21.82 -10.49 24.59
CA PRO A 87 20.96 -9.77 25.54
C PRO A 87 20.57 -8.37 25.02
N TYR A 88 19.28 -8.07 25.03
CA TYR A 88 18.75 -6.74 24.68
C TYR A 88 18.55 -5.89 25.95
N SER A 89 19.21 -4.73 26.02
CA SER A 89 19.15 -3.82 27.18
C SER A 89 18.90 -2.37 26.71
N PRO A 90 17.63 -2.00 26.44
CA PRO A 90 17.30 -0.65 26.00
C PRO A 90 17.37 0.36 27.14
N GLN A 91 17.50 1.64 26.78
CA GLN A 91 17.36 2.73 27.74
C GLN A 91 15.93 2.77 28.30
N ARG A 92 15.82 2.73 29.63
CA ARG A 92 14.55 2.89 30.35
C ARG A 92 14.47 4.28 30.97
N TYR A 93 13.32 4.93 30.82
CA TYR A 93 13.04 6.25 31.38
C TYR A 93 12.08 6.15 32.58
N PRO A 94 12.14 7.09 33.55
CA PRO A 94 11.06 7.30 34.52
C PRO A 94 9.74 7.68 33.83
N GLU A 95 8.61 7.35 34.44
CA GLU A 95 7.27 7.57 33.86
C GLU A 95 7.02 9.03 33.48
N GLU A 96 7.42 9.98 34.33
CA GLU A 96 7.30 11.42 34.06
C GLU A 96 8.05 11.81 32.79
N THR A 97 9.27 11.28 32.59
CA THR A 97 10.05 11.51 31.38
C THR A 97 9.39 10.87 30.15
N MET A 98 8.78 9.69 30.29
CA MET A 98 8.05 9.03 29.20
C MET A 98 6.84 9.88 28.75
N LEU A 99 6.07 10.42 29.70
CA LEU A 99 4.93 11.30 29.42
C LEU A 99 5.38 12.58 28.71
N GLN A 100 6.45 13.21 29.19
CA GLN A 100 6.96 14.42 28.56
C GLN A 100 7.44 14.17 27.13
N ARG A 101 8.30 13.16 26.93
CA ARG A 101 8.87 12.84 25.60
C ARG A 101 7.79 12.44 24.59
N SER A 102 6.80 11.66 25.00
CA SER A 102 5.70 11.25 24.12
C SER A 102 4.86 12.45 23.67
N LYS A 103 4.59 13.41 24.56
CA LYS A 103 3.88 14.66 24.23
C LYS A 103 4.67 15.56 23.29
N GLU A 104 5.98 15.71 23.52
CA GLU A 104 6.87 16.49 22.66
C GLU A 104 6.95 15.89 21.26
N PHE A 105 7.16 14.58 21.17
CA PHE A 105 7.23 13.89 19.89
C PHE A 105 5.90 13.94 19.13
N TYR A 106 4.76 13.76 19.82
CA TYR A 106 3.45 13.99 19.23
C TYR A 106 3.32 15.42 18.68
N THR A 107 3.73 16.42 19.46
CA THR A 107 3.65 17.84 19.05
C THR A 107 4.48 18.10 17.79
N LEU A 108 5.72 17.59 17.74
CA LEU A 108 6.61 17.67 16.58
C LEU A 108 5.96 17.01 15.34
N MET A 109 5.48 15.78 15.48
CA MET A 109 4.88 15.04 14.36
C MET A 109 3.53 15.65 13.92
N ASN A 110 2.81 16.29 14.84
CA ASN A 110 1.56 16.96 14.53
C ASN A 110 1.78 18.22 13.68
N GLN A 111 2.96 18.86 13.75
CA GLN A 111 3.31 19.99 12.88
C GLN A 111 3.55 19.56 11.43
N ARG A 112 3.90 18.29 11.19
CA ARG A 112 4.14 17.78 9.83
C ARG A 112 2.91 17.95 8.95
N ARG A 113 3.09 18.61 7.81
CA ARG A 113 2.13 18.71 6.70
C ARG A 113 2.77 18.21 5.42
N SER A 114 1.95 17.74 4.47
CA SER A 114 2.44 17.45 3.13
C SER A 114 2.53 18.75 2.34
N VAL A 115 3.74 19.16 1.98
CA VAL A 115 4.02 20.46 1.33
C VAL A 115 4.32 20.23 -0.15
N ARG A 116 3.64 20.97 -1.02
CA ARG A 116 3.75 20.85 -2.49
C ARG A 116 4.54 22.00 -3.13
N PHE A 117 4.91 23.01 -2.34
CA PHE A 117 5.72 24.15 -2.76
C PHE A 117 7.05 24.09 -2.00
N ILE A 118 8.10 23.67 -2.69
CA ILE A 118 9.42 23.39 -2.11
C ILE A 118 10.40 24.43 -2.64
N SER A 119 11.32 24.88 -1.78
CA SER A 119 12.39 25.81 -2.11
C SER A 119 13.52 25.09 -2.87
N PRO A 120 14.19 25.74 -3.84
CA PRO A 120 15.39 25.21 -4.48
C PRO A 120 16.66 25.32 -3.61
N GLU A 121 16.54 25.89 -2.41
CA GLU A 121 17.66 26.04 -1.48
C GLU A 121 18.34 24.69 -1.19
N PRO A 122 19.67 24.60 -1.30
CA PRO A 122 20.39 23.34 -1.14
C PRO A 122 20.26 22.80 0.29
N VAL A 123 20.09 21.48 0.39
CA VAL A 123 20.11 20.74 1.66
C VAL A 123 21.45 20.01 1.75
N PRO A 124 22.12 19.96 2.92
CA PRO A 124 23.36 19.19 3.07
C PRO A 124 23.12 17.70 2.78
N ARG A 125 23.94 17.11 1.89
CA ARG A 125 23.84 15.68 1.52
C ARG A 125 23.85 14.75 2.72
N GLU A 126 24.68 15.05 3.71
CA GLU A 126 24.79 14.25 4.94
C GLU A 126 23.46 14.20 5.72
N VAL A 127 22.64 15.25 5.68
CA VAL A 127 21.30 15.23 6.27
C VAL A 127 20.40 14.22 5.54
N ILE A 128 20.48 14.17 4.20
CA ILE A 128 19.73 13.19 3.39
C ILE A 128 20.20 11.76 3.67
N ASP A 129 21.52 11.54 3.73
CA ASP A 129 22.10 10.24 4.07
C ASP A 129 21.64 9.79 5.47
N ASN A 130 21.64 10.68 6.47
CA ASN A 130 21.23 10.37 7.84
C ASN A 130 19.73 10.04 7.97
N VAL A 131 18.83 10.74 7.29
CA VAL A 131 17.39 10.41 7.34
C VAL A 131 17.09 9.09 6.63
N ILE A 132 17.85 8.74 5.58
CA ILE A 132 17.75 7.43 4.90
C ILE A 132 18.31 6.32 5.78
N HIS A 133 19.47 6.52 6.43
CA HIS A 133 19.98 5.58 7.43
C HIS A 133 18.97 5.34 8.55
N THR A 134 18.29 6.40 9.01
CA THR A 134 17.21 6.28 10.00
C THR A 134 16.04 5.45 9.45
N ALA A 135 15.64 5.65 8.19
CA ALA A 135 14.61 4.82 7.56
C ALA A 135 15.01 3.34 7.46
N GLY A 136 16.29 3.06 7.21
CA GLY A 136 16.85 1.71 7.16
C GLY A 136 16.81 0.95 8.49
N THR A 137 16.52 1.61 9.62
CA THR A 137 16.33 0.93 10.92
C THR A 137 14.94 0.33 11.09
N ALA A 138 14.10 0.36 10.06
CA ALA A 138 12.76 -0.21 10.10
C ALA A 138 12.79 -1.72 10.33
N PRO A 139 11.76 -2.30 10.98
CA PRO A 139 11.58 -3.75 10.96
C PRO A 139 11.19 -4.22 9.54
N SER A 140 11.54 -5.46 9.22
CA SER A 140 11.14 -6.11 7.97
C SER A 140 10.87 -7.59 8.19
N GLY A 141 9.94 -8.17 7.44
CA GLY A 141 9.65 -9.60 7.47
C GLY A 141 10.92 -10.42 7.24
N ALA A 142 11.22 -11.35 8.17
CA ALA A 142 12.42 -12.18 8.16
C ALA A 142 13.75 -11.39 7.97
N HIS A 143 13.84 -10.15 8.48
CA HIS A 143 15.03 -9.30 8.34
C HIS A 143 15.51 -9.12 6.88
N THR A 144 14.58 -9.09 5.93
CA THR A 144 14.92 -9.00 4.50
C THR A 144 15.32 -7.61 4.01
N GLU A 145 15.05 -6.56 4.78
CA GLU A 145 15.37 -5.15 4.46
C GLU A 145 15.05 -4.76 2.99
N PRO A 146 13.81 -5.00 2.51
CA PRO A 146 13.50 -5.07 1.08
C PRO A 146 13.28 -3.70 0.44
N TRP A 147 14.11 -2.72 0.75
CA TRP A 147 14.00 -1.33 0.30
C TRP A 147 15.21 -0.88 -0.52
N THR A 148 14.96 0.02 -1.46
CA THR A 148 15.99 0.81 -2.11
C THR A 148 15.57 2.26 -2.18
N PHE A 149 16.39 3.15 -1.64
CA PHE A 149 16.21 4.59 -1.68
C PHE A 149 17.04 5.18 -2.81
N VAL A 150 16.40 5.53 -3.92
CA VAL A 150 17.06 6.19 -5.05
C VAL A 150 17.00 7.70 -4.84
N VAL A 151 18.13 8.30 -4.51
CA VAL A 151 18.27 9.75 -4.33
C VAL A 151 18.70 10.39 -5.64
N VAL A 152 17.90 11.34 -6.12
CA VAL A 152 18.15 12.07 -7.37
C VAL A 152 18.30 13.56 -7.06
N SER A 153 19.48 14.10 -7.33
CA SER A 153 19.77 15.55 -7.29
C SER A 153 20.13 16.13 -8.65
N ASP A 154 20.38 15.27 -9.64
CA ASP A 154 20.73 15.67 -11.00
C ASP A 154 19.54 16.38 -11.68
N PRO A 155 19.70 17.63 -12.13
CA PRO A 155 18.59 18.40 -12.71
C PRO A 155 17.97 17.76 -13.96
N ASP A 156 18.78 17.14 -14.81
CA ASP A 156 18.29 16.54 -16.06
C ASP A 156 17.48 15.28 -15.77
N ILE A 157 17.92 14.44 -14.83
CA ILE A 157 17.17 13.26 -14.39
C ILE A 157 15.89 13.67 -13.66
N LYS A 158 15.93 14.70 -12.79
CA LYS A 158 14.71 15.24 -12.15
C LYS A 158 13.69 15.72 -13.17
N HIS A 159 14.14 16.41 -14.21
CA HIS A 159 13.27 16.89 -15.29
C HIS A 159 12.65 15.73 -16.09
N GLN A 160 13.42 14.70 -16.40
CA GLN A 160 12.89 13.49 -17.05
C GLN A 160 11.86 12.77 -16.19
N ILE A 161 12.08 12.68 -14.87
CA ILE A 161 11.10 12.14 -13.91
C ILE A 161 9.83 12.98 -13.96
N ARG A 162 9.95 14.31 -13.93
CA ARG A 162 8.80 15.22 -14.02
C ARG A 162 7.97 14.96 -15.27
N LEU A 163 8.59 14.90 -16.45
CA LEU A 163 7.89 14.67 -17.70
C LEU A 163 7.10 13.36 -17.69
N ILE A 164 7.71 12.27 -17.19
CA ILE A 164 7.02 10.97 -17.04
C ILE A 164 5.82 11.09 -16.11
N VAL A 165 5.99 11.75 -14.95
CA VAL A 165 4.93 11.87 -13.95
C VAL A 165 3.79 12.74 -14.45
N GLU A 166 4.07 13.89 -15.06
CA GLU A 166 3.04 14.80 -15.57
C GLU A 166 2.25 14.17 -16.73
N GLU A 167 2.91 13.42 -17.62
CA GLU A 167 2.25 12.68 -18.72
C GLU A 167 1.24 11.65 -18.18
N GLU A 168 1.66 10.79 -17.25
CA GLU A 168 0.78 9.77 -16.69
C GLU A 168 -0.30 10.37 -15.79
N GLU A 169 0.01 11.43 -15.03
CA GLU A 169 -0.97 12.13 -14.21
C GLU A 169 -2.04 12.82 -15.06
N GLU A 170 -1.67 13.41 -16.20
CA GLU A 170 -2.66 13.96 -17.12
C GLU A 170 -3.62 12.88 -17.62
N MET A 171 -3.10 11.71 -17.99
CA MET A 171 -3.91 10.55 -18.36
C MET A 171 -4.77 10.04 -17.19
N ASN A 172 -4.24 10.05 -15.98
CA ASN A 172 -4.95 9.64 -14.77
C ASN A 172 -6.14 10.56 -14.50
N TYR A 173 -5.93 11.87 -14.50
CA TYR A 173 -6.99 12.87 -14.27
C TYR A 173 -8.05 12.85 -15.36
N ARG A 174 -7.65 12.72 -16.64
CA ARG A 174 -8.59 12.77 -17.77
C ARG A 174 -9.38 11.49 -17.95
N GLN A 175 -8.81 10.32 -17.64
CA GLN A 175 -9.38 9.04 -18.08
C GLN A 175 -9.44 7.96 -16.99
N ARG A 176 -8.41 7.83 -16.13
CA ARG A 176 -8.26 6.62 -15.29
C ARG A 176 -8.83 6.73 -13.88
N MET A 177 -8.76 7.90 -13.22
CA MET A 177 -9.21 8.08 -11.82
C MET A 177 -10.74 8.10 -11.66
N GLY A 178 -11.47 8.49 -12.71
CA GLY A 178 -12.93 8.64 -12.67
C GLY A 178 -13.39 9.85 -11.86
N GLU A 179 -14.68 10.21 -11.97
CA GLU A 179 -15.21 11.47 -11.42
C GLU A 179 -15.12 11.55 -9.89
N LYS A 180 -15.44 10.46 -9.19
CA LYS A 180 -15.45 10.43 -7.72
C LYS A 180 -14.08 10.76 -7.14
N TRP A 181 -13.02 10.12 -7.67
CA TRP A 181 -11.67 10.35 -7.18
C TRP A 181 -11.20 11.77 -7.50
N VAL A 182 -11.49 12.28 -8.70
CA VAL A 182 -11.18 13.67 -9.06
C VAL A 182 -11.86 14.66 -8.11
N GLN A 183 -13.12 14.43 -7.74
CA GLN A 183 -13.84 15.26 -6.75
C GLN A 183 -13.19 15.17 -5.36
N ASP A 184 -12.80 13.99 -4.90
CA ASP A 184 -12.10 13.80 -3.62
C ASP A 184 -10.76 14.57 -3.57
N LEU A 185 -10.10 14.74 -4.72
CA LEU A 185 -8.84 15.47 -4.86
C LEU A 185 -9.02 16.99 -4.94
N ALA A 186 -10.19 17.49 -5.33
CA ALA A 186 -10.41 18.92 -5.57
C ALA A 186 -10.05 19.82 -4.38
N LYS A 187 -10.30 19.34 -3.14
CA LYS A 187 -9.96 20.06 -1.89
C LYS A 187 -8.47 20.30 -1.69
N PHE A 188 -7.61 19.52 -2.35
CA PHE A 188 -6.16 19.69 -2.29
C PHE A 188 -5.63 20.63 -3.38
N ARG A 189 -6.48 21.05 -4.32
CA ARG A 189 -6.11 21.88 -5.49
C ARG A 189 -4.93 21.31 -6.27
N THR A 190 -4.85 19.98 -6.33
CA THR A 190 -3.84 19.27 -7.12
C THR A 190 -4.26 19.17 -8.57
N ASN A 191 -3.29 19.21 -9.46
CA ASN A 191 -3.45 18.93 -10.88
C ASN A 191 -2.30 18.01 -11.34
N TRP A 192 -2.18 17.81 -12.65
CA TRP A 192 -1.10 17.00 -13.23
C TRP A 192 0.25 17.72 -13.28
N ILE A 193 0.33 19.04 -13.06
CA ILE A 193 1.58 19.81 -13.08
C ILE A 193 2.30 19.65 -11.74
N LYS A 194 3.54 19.16 -11.78
CA LYS A 194 4.35 18.79 -10.61
C LYS A 194 5.68 19.55 -10.59
N GLU A 195 5.61 20.88 -10.57
CA GLU A 195 6.78 21.76 -10.59
C GLU A 195 7.82 21.45 -9.49
N TYR A 196 7.36 21.01 -8.31
CA TYR A 196 8.22 20.59 -7.21
C TYR A 196 9.21 19.47 -7.57
N LEU A 197 8.98 18.71 -8.66
CA LEU A 197 9.91 17.68 -9.13
C LEU A 197 11.18 18.27 -9.73
N ASP A 198 11.11 19.46 -10.34
CA ASP A 198 12.29 20.19 -10.80
C ASP A 198 12.90 21.02 -9.67
N VAL A 199 12.05 21.68 -8.88
CA VAL A 199 12.50 22.67 -7.89
C VAL A 199 13.16 22.06 -6.67
N ALA A 200 12.63 20.96 -6.12
CA ALA A 200 13.17 20.35 -4.91
C ALA A 200 14.64 19.93 -5.10
N PRO A 201 15.56 20.21 -4.17
CA PRO A 201 16.98 19.86 -4.31
C PRO A 201 17.20 18.34 -4.41
N TYR A 202 16.33 17.54 -3.79
CA TYR A 202 16.38 16.08 -3.86
C TYR A 202 15.01 15.49 -4.17
N LEU A 203 14.98 14.45 -5.01
CA LEU A 203 13.90 13.48 -5.07
C LEU A 203 14.38 12.17 -4.44
N ILE A 204 13.58 11.59 -3.54
CA ILE A 204 13.81 10.26 -3.00
C ILE A 204 12.72 9.35 -3.55
N LEU A 205 13.10 8.42 -4.42
CA LEU A 205 12.22 7.38 -4.94
C LEU A 205 12.46 6.11 -4.14
N ILE A 206 11.44 5.66 -3.41
CA ILE A 206 11.52 4.45 -2.60
C ILE A 206 10.96 3.29 -3.40
N PHE A 207 11.81 2.33 -3.69
CA PHE A 207 11.46 1.07 -4.34
C PHE A 207 11.33 -0.04 -3.30
N LYS A 208 10.28 -0.85 -3.42
CA LYS A 208 10.17 -2.14 -2.73
C LYS A 208 10.83 -3.22 -3.59
N GLN A 209 11.63 -4.06 -2.98
CA GLN A 209 12.19 -5.26 -3.61
C GLN A 209 11.19 -6.40 -3.41
N THR A 210 10.53 -6.85 -4.49
CA THR A 210 9.53 -7.93 -4.43
C THR A 210 10.15 -9.29 -4.10
N TYR A 211 11.44 -9.45 -4.41
CA TYR A 211 12.27 -10.57 -4.02
C TYR A 211 13.74 -10.12 -4.00
N GLY A 212 14.57 -10.82 -3.25
CA GLY A 212 16.02 -10.67 -3.22
C GLY A 212 16.71 -11.65 -4.18
N ILE A 213 18.00 -11.46 -4.39
CA ILE A 213 18.85 -12.37 -5.17
C ILE A 213 20.02 -12.76 -4.28
N LEU A 214 20.18 -14.05 -4.02
CA LEU A 214 21.28 -14.60 -3.23
C LEU A 214 22.59 -14.58 -4.04
N PRO A 215 23.76 -14.71 -3.38
CA PRO A 215 25.05 -14.79 -4.08
C PRO A 215 25.15 -15.92 -5.10
N ASN A 216 24.38 -17.00 -4.93
CA ASN A 216 24.30 -18.13 -5.86
C ASN A 216 23.34 -17.87 -7.06
N GLY A 217 22.73 -16.69 -7.14
CA GLY A 217 21.79 -16.29 -8.19
C GLY A 217 20.34 -16.73 -7.97
N LYS A 218 20.05 -17.57 -6.96
CA LYS A 218 18.67 -17.97 -6.62
C LYS A 218 17.88 -16.81 -6.03
N LYS A 219 16.56 -16.84 -6.17
CA LYS A 219 15.69 -15.83 -5.56
C LYS A 219 15.57 -16.08 -4.05
N LYS A 220 15.49 -14.98 -3.28
CA LYS A 220 15.15 -14.96 -1.85
C LYS A 220 13.79 -14.30 -1.68
N THR A 221 12.90 -14.92 -0.91
CA THR A 221 11.56 -14.36 -0.67
C THR A 221 11.64 -13.16 0.27
N HIS A 222 10.95 -12.08 -0.09
CA HIS A 222 10.79 -10.90 0.77
C HIS A 222 9.36 -10.84 1.32
N TYR A 223 9.17 -11.45 2.49
CA TYR A 223 7.87 -11.52 3.16
C TYR A 223 7.37 -10.13 3.55
N TYR A 224 6.10 -9.84 3.24
CA TYR A 224 5.45 -8.57 3.57
C TYR A 224 6.28 -7.34 3.15
N ASN A 225 6.90 -7.40 1.96
CA ASN A 225 7.82 -6.35 1.49
C ASN A 225 7.14 -4.97 1.44
N GLU A 226 5.91 -4.86 0.94
CA GLU A 226 5.22 -3.57 0.85
C GLU A 226 4.96 -2.94 2.22
N ILE A 227 4.52 -3.76 3.19
CA ILE A 227 4.29 -3.32 4.57
C ILE A 227 5.62 -2.87 5.21
N SER A 228 6.66 -3.68 5.05
CA SER A 228 8.00 -3.40 5.58
C SER A 228 8.55 -2.06 5.05
N VAL A 229 8.46 -1.85 3.73
CA VAL A 229 8.92 -0.61 3.08
C VAL A 229 8.02 0.57 3.46
N SER A 230 6.72 0.38 3.64
CA SER A 230 5.81 1.43 4.11
C SER A 230 6.10 1.89 5.54
N ILE A 231 6.48 0.97 6.43
CA ILE A 231 6.95 1.30 7.78
C ILE A 231 8.24 2.13 7.70
N SER A 232 9.18 1.71 6.86
CA SER A 232 10.43 2.45 6.60
C SER A 232 10.17 3.86 6.07
N CYS A 233 9.21 4.03 5.14
CA CYS A 233 8.75 5.35 4.69
C CYS A 233 8.16 6.19 5.85
N GLY A 234 7.42 5.58 6.77
CA GLY A 234 6.91 6.26 7.97
C GLY A 234 8.03 6.82 8.84
N ILE A 235 9.10 6.03 9.05
CA ILE A 235 10.29 6.46 9.78
C ILE A 235 11.02 7.58 9.03
N LEU A 236 11.16 7.47 7.69
CA LEU A 236 11.75 8.51 6.86
C LEU A 236 11.00 9.85 6.99
N LEU A 237 9.66 9.82 6.96
CA LEU A 237 8.83 11.01 7.14
C LEU A 237 9.00 11.65 8.52
N ALA A 238 9.17 10.84 9.56
CA ALA A 238 9.48 11.33 10.91
C ALA A 238 10.88 11.95 10.99
N ALA A 239 11.88 11.30 10.37
CA ALA A 239 13.24 11.79 10.32
C ALA A 239 13.35 13.13 9.57
N LEU A 240 12.66 13.27 8.43
CA LEU A 240 12.57 14.53 7.68
C LEU A 240 11.96 15.66 8.51
N GLN A 241 10.84 15.40 9.19
CA GLN A 241 10.20 16.38 10.08
C GLN A 241 11.15 16.79 11.22
N ASN A 242 11.88 15.84 11.79
CA ASN A 242 12.80 16.08 12.90
C ASN A 242 13.96 17.02 12.52
N VAL A 243 14.46 16.93 11.28
CA VAL A 243 15.56 17.79 10.79
C VAL A 243 15.07 19.08 10.14
N GLY A 244 13.75 19.36 10.18
CA GLY A 244 13.18 20.61 9.66
C GLY A 244 12.96 20.65 8.14
N LEU A 245 12.97 19.49 7.47
CA LEU A 245 12.66 19.37 6.04
C LEU A 245 11.20 19.01 5.81
N VAL A 246 10.69 19.33 4.62
CA VAL A 246 9.33 19.02 4.20
C VAL A 246 9.32 18.14 2.96
N THR A 247 8.21 17.44 2.77
CA THR A 247 7.93 16.65 1.57
C THR A 247 6.43 16.48 1.37
N VAL A 248 6.04 15.88 0.26
CA VAL A 248 4.71 15.34 0.00
C VAL A 248 4.86 13.89 -0.45
N THR A 249 4.19 12.97 0.23
CA THR A 249 4.09 11.58 -0.24
C THR A 249 3.30 11.54 -1.53
N SER A 250 3.96 11.18 -2.63
CA SER A 250 3.35 11.00 -3.94
C SER A 250 3.45 9.53 -4.37
N THR A 251 2.36 8.99 -4.88
CA THR A 251 2.27 7.66 -5.48
C THR A 251 1.91 7.86 -6.96
N PRO A 252 2.90 8.13 -7.84
CA PRO A 252 2.63 8.46 -9.23
C PRO A 252 2.14 7.21 -9.97
N LEU A 253 0.82 7.00 -9.94
CA LEU A 253 0.14 5.83 -10.49
C LEU A 253 0.51 5.66 -11.97
N ASN A 254 0.81 4.43 -12.37
CA ASN A 254 1.28 3.98 -13.69
C ASN A 254 2.70 4.46 -14.09
N CYS A 255 3.40 5.21 -13.25
CA CYS A 255 4.76 5.68 -13.57
C CYS A 255 5.85 4.66 -13.24
N GLY A 256 5.55 3.66 -12.41
CA GLY A 256 6.51 2.70 -11.85
C GLY A 256 7.45 2.09 -12.90
N PRO A 257 6.93 1.46 -13.98
CA PRO A 257 7.77 0.85 -15.01
C PRO A 257 8.69 1.84 -15.74
N LYS A 258 8.18 3.01 -16.14
CA LYS A 258 8.96 4.05 -16.83
C LYS A 258 10.06 4.60 -15.93
N LEU A 259 9.75 4.90 -14.67
CA LEU A 259 10.71 5.42 -13.69
C LEU A 259 11.77 4.37 -13.31
N ARG A 260 11.39 3.10 -13.17
CA ARG A 260 12.32 1.99 -12.94
C ARG A 260 13.36 1.89 -14.06
N LEU A 261 12.92 1.95 -15.32
CA LEU A 261 13.81 1.91 -16.49
C LEU A 261 14.72 3.15 -16.57
N LEU A 262 14.16 4.35 -16.38
CA LEU A 262 14.92 5.60 -16.36
C LEU A 262 16.07 5.54 -15.34
N LEU A 263 15.77 5.06 -14.13
CA LEU A 263 16.71 4.97 -13.01
C LEU A 263 17.54 3.69 -13.02
N LYS A 264 17.46 2.89 -14.09
CA LYS A 264 18.20 1.64 -14.29
C LYS A 264 18.06 0.68 -13.10
N ARG A 265 16.85 0.61 -12.52
CA ARG A 265 16.55 -0.29 -11.40
C ARG A 265 16.19 -1.70 -11.91
N PRO A 266 16.61 -2.76 -11.19
CA PRO A 266 16.38 -4.14 -11.60
C PRO A 266 14.89 -4.49 -11.61
N ALA A 267 14.54 -5.61 -12.27
CA ALA A 267 13.15 -6.00 -12.46
C ALA A 267 12.43 -6.41 -11.16
N ASN A 268 13.19 -6.78 -10.12
CA ASN A 268 12.68 -7.11 -8.80
C ASN A 268 12.32 -5.88 -7.95
N GLU A 269 12.55 -4.66 -8.45
CA GLU A 269 12.23 -3.44 -7.74
C GLU A 269 10.99 -2.75 -8.35
N LYS A 270 10.00 -2.47 -7.50
CA LYS A 270 8.80 -1.71 -7.87
C LYS A 270 8.75 -0.40 -7.09
N LEU A 271 8.46 0.71 -7.77
CA LEU A 271 8.33 2.02 -7.13
C LEU A 271 7.14 2.00 -6.18
N LEU A 272 7.35 2.37 -4.91
CA LEU A 272 6.30 2.50 -3.91
C LEU A 272 5.93 3.97 -3.68
N MET A 273 6.92 4.84 -3.46
CA MET A 273 6.70 6.26 -3.17
C MET A 273 7.74 7.14 -3.85
N LEU A 274 7.33 8.36 -4.20
CA LEU A 274 8.20 9.45 -4.63
C LEU A 274 8.06 10.61 -3.65
N LEU A 275 9.16 11.03 -3.05
CA LEU A 275 9.24 12.13 -2.10
C LEU A 275 10.13 13.25 -2.65
N PRO A 276 9.60 14.41 -3.05
CA PRO A 276 10.41 15.61 -3.27
C PRO A 276 10.78 16.21 -1.90
N VAL A 277 12.06 16.45 -1.64
CA VAL A 277 12.58 16.83 -0.32
C VAL A 277 13.34 18.14 -0.41
N GLY A 278 13.04 19.06 0.51
CA GLY A 278 13.70 20.35 0.65
C GLY A 278 13.09 21.19 1.76
N TYR A 279 13.45 22.48 1.80
CA TYR A 279 12.76 23.47 2.63
C TYR A 279 11.42 23.86 2.01
N PRO A 280 10.41 24.29 2.78
CA PRO A 280 9.21 24.87 2.21
C PRO A 280 9.54 26.18 1.48
N ALA A 281 8.86 26.46 0.36
CA ALA A 281 8.91 27.79 -0.24
C ALA A 281 8.37 28.87 0.73
N THR A 282 8.81 30.12 0.60
CA THR A 282 8.42 31.22 1.49
C THR A 282 6.93 31.53 1.46
N ASP A 283 6.26 31.22 0.34
CA ASP A 283 4.83 31.36 0.08
C ASP A 283 4.09 30.02 0.11
N ALA A 284 4.73 28.95 0.60
CA ALA A 284 4.13 27.62 0.64
C ALA A 284 2.82 27.62 1.43
N THR A 285 1.75 27.14 0.79
CA THR A 285 0.45 26.96 1.43
C THR A 285 0.12 25.48 1.60
N VAL A 286 -0.72 25.19 2.59
CA VAL A 286 -1.29 23.86 2.84
C VAL A 286 -2.80 24.00 3.03
N PRO A 287 -3.61 23.01 2.61
CA PRO A 287 -5.05 23.06 2.84
C PRO A 287 -5.34 23.04 4.36
N ASP A 288 -6.37 23.74 4.81
CA ASP A 288 -6.74 23.73 6.24
C ASP A 288 -7.52 22.46 6.62
N LEU A 289 -6.82 21.34 6.65
CA LEU A 289 -7.37 20.04 7.03
C LEU A 289 -7.16 19.80 8.53
N LYS A 290 -8.19 19.25 9.18
CA LYS A 290 -8.10 18.79 10.56
C LYS A 290 -7.90 17.28 10.59
N ARG A 291 -7.00 16.81 11.46
CA ARG A 291 -6.89 15.37 11.79
C ARG A 291 -8.08 14.97 12.65
N LYS A 292 -8.44 13.69 12.64
CA LYS A 292 -9.45 13.10 13.51
C LYS A 292 -9.08 13.28 14.99
N HIS A 293 -10.07 13.27 15.88
CA HIS A 293 -9.81 13.28 17.32
C HIS A 293 -9.25 11.92 17.78
N LEU A 294 -8.63 11.87 18.96
CA LEU A 294 -8.06 10.61 19.49
C LEU A 294 -9.14 9.52 19.62
N ASP A 295 -10.33 9.90 20.11
CA ASP A 295 -11.45 8.98 20.31
C ASP A 295 -11.99 8.38 18.99
N ASP A 296 -11.67 8.98 17.84
CA ASP A 296 -12.07 8.47 16.53
C ASP A 296 -11.08 7.44 15.96
N ILE A 297 -9.92 7.27 16.60
CA ILE A 297 -8.80 6.43 16.11
C ILE A 297 -8.27 5.45 17.15
N LEU A 298 -8.72 5.54 18.41
CA LEU A 298 -8.32 4.68 19.52
C LEU A 298 -9.53 3.95 20.09
N VAL A 299 -9.45 2.63 20.17
CA VAL A 299 -10.44 1.78 20.84
C VAL A 299 -9.73 1.03 21.97
N HIS A 300 -10.19 1.23 23.20
CA HIS A 300 -9.84 0.37 24.33
C HIS A 300 -10.83 -0.79 24.38
N VAL A 301 -10.31 -2.02 24.43
CA VAL A 301 -11.08 -3.26 24.56
C VAL A 301 -10.81 -3.85 25.92
#